data_AF-A0A7C7ML46-F1
#
_entry.id   AF-A0A7C7ML46-F1
#
_cell.length_a   1.000
_cell.length_b   1.000
_cell.length_c   1.000
_cell.angle_alpha   90.00
_cell.angle_beta   90.00
_cell.angle_gamma   90.00
#
_symmetry.space_group_name_H-M   'P 1'
#
loop_
_entity.id
_entity.type
_entity.pdbx_description
1 polymer ?
#
loop_
_entity_poly.entity_id
_entity_poly.type
_entity_poly.pdbx_seq_one_letter_code
_entity_poly.pdbx_strand_id
1 'polypeptide(L)' 'MSYEAIDIDEKPEAIEDLYKFQNGGRTIPMIVYPDQDHQVNPRPNDVLKKIESLI' A
#
# COMPACT_ATOMS: atom_id res chain seq x y z
N MET A 1 -11.20 10.79 6.02
CA MET A 1 -10.15 9.91 5.48
C MET A 1 -10.85 8.84 4.66
N SER A 2 -10.47 8.68 3.40
CA SER A 2 -10.96 7.61 2.52
C SER A 2 -9.79 6.70 2.17
N TYR A 3 -10.06 5.42 2.03
CA TYR A 3 -9.12 4.45 1.46
C TYR A 3 -9.85 3.62 0.42
N GLU A 4 -9.11 3.12 -0.56
CA GLU A 4 -9.60 2.08 -1.47
C GLU A 4 -8.92 0.76 -1.07
N ALA A 5 -9.73 -0.27 -0.85
CA ALA A 5 -9.23 -1.63 -0.71
C ALA A 5 -9.18 -2.28 -2.10
N ILE A 6 -8.02 -2.80 -2.47
CA ILE A 6 -7.80 -3.52 -3.72
C ILE A 6 -7.56 -4.97 -3.38
N ASP A 7 -8.47 -5.85 -3.81
CA ASP A 7 -8.24 -7.29 -3.79
C ASP A 7 -7.46 -7.69 -5.05
N ILE A 8 -6.21 -8.12 -4.87
CA ILE A 8 -5.31 -8.48 -5.96
C ILE A 8 -5.68 -9.82 -6.63
N ASP A 9 -6.51 -10.64 -5.99
CA ASP A 9 -6.99 -11.88 -6.58
C ASP A 9 -8.18 -11.61 -7.53
N GLU A 10 -8.95 -10.54 -7.27
CA GLU A 10 -10.05 -10.08 -8.15
C GLU A 10 -9.60 -9.09 -9.23
N LYS A 11 -8.53 -8.32 -8.96
CA LYS A 11 -7.95 -7.32 -9.87
C LYS A 11 -6.51 -7.73 -10.26
N PRO A 12 -6.32 -8.65 -11.22
CA PRO A 12 -4.99 -9.16 -11.58
C PRO A 12 -4.04 -8.05 -12.08
N GLU A 13 -4.55 -6.95 -12.62
CA GLU A 13 -3.76 -5.77 -12.99
C GLU A 13 -3.06 -5.11 -11.80
N ALA A 14 -3.63 -5.21 -10.59
CA ALA A 14 -3.02 -4.66 -9.37
C ALA A 14 -1.77 -5.42 -8.92
N ILE A 15 -1.57 -6.66 -9.40
CA ILE A 15 -0.34 -7.42 -9.14
C ILE A 15 0.87 -6.73 -9.78
N GLU A 16 0.71 -6.08 -10.94
CA GLU A 16 1.81 -5.37 -11.58
C GLU A 16 2.29 -4.20 -10.72
N ASP A 17 1.37 -3.48 -10.09
CA ASP A 17 1.71 -2.37 -9.20
C ASP A 17 2.37 -2.87 -7.91
N LEU A 18 1.87 -3.97 -7.34
CA LEU A 18 2.51 -4.63 -6.20
C LEU A 18 3.98 -4.99 -6.50
N TYR A 19 4.26 -5.55 -7.67
CA TYR A 19 5.63 -5.86 -8.09
C TYR A 19 6.48 -4.60 -8.29
N LYS A 20 5.93 -3.52 -8.83
CA LYS A 20 6.64 -2.24 -9.00
C LYS A 20 7.05 -1.66 -7.64
N PHE A 21 6.12 -1.59 -6.69
CA PHE A 21 6.40 -1.03 -5.36
C PHE A 21 7.41 -1.87 -4.58
N GLN A 22 7.32 -3.21 -4.69
CA GLN A 22 8.14 -4.11 -3.88
C GLN A 22 9.37 -4.66 -4.61
N ASN A 23 9.75 -4.11 -5.77
CA ASN A 23 10.89 -4.59 -6.58
C ASN A 23 10.83 -6.12 -6.84
N GLY A 24 9.67 -6.60 -7.28
CA GLY A 24 9.37 -8.02 -7.53
C GLY A 24 8.83 -8.79 -6.31
N GLY A 25 8.73 -8.15 -5.14
CA GLY A 25 8.04 -8.70 -3.97
C GLY A 25 6.52 -8.78 -4.14
N ARG A 26 5.86 -9.59 -3.31
CA ARG A 26 4.41 -9.82 -3.36
C ARG A 26 3.76 -9.92 -1.98
N THR A 27 4.35 -9.25 -0.99
CA THR A 27 3.87 -9.30 0.40
C THR A 27 2.65 -8.40 0.58
N ILE A 28 1.60 -8.95 1.17
CA ILE A 28 0.38 -8.22 1.54
C ILE A 28 0.16 -8.29 3.07
N PRO A 29 -0.53 -7.31 3.68
CA PRO A 29 -1.08 -6.10 3.06
C PRO A 29 0.02 -5.08 2.71
N MET A 30 -0.19 -4.31 1.65
CA MET A 30 0.63 -3.15 1.29
C MET A 30 -0.28 -1.92 1.23
N ILE A 31 0.21 -0.79 1.72
CA ILE A 31 -0.49 0.49 1.64
C ILE A 31 0.35 1.43 0.78
N VAL A 32 -0.28 2.08 -0.20
CA VAL A 32 0.31 3.14 -1.02
C VAL A 32 -0.37 4.45 -0.63
N TYR A 33 0.43 5.49 -0.43
CA TYR A 33 -0.01 6.81 0.02
C TYR A 33 -0.08 7.79 -1.16
N PRO A 34 -0.80 8.94 -1.03
CA PRO A 34 -0.92 9.93 -2.11
C PRO A 34 0.41 10.48 -2.63
N ASP A 35 1.45 10.53 -1.80
CA ASP A 35 2.81 10.95 -2.14
C ASP A 35 3.62 9.85 -2.86
N GLN A 36 2.98 8.74 -3.25
CA GLN A 36 3.57 7.56 -3.88
C GLN A 36 4.54 6.77 -2.98
N ASP A 37 4.66 7.13 -1.69
CA ASP A 37 5.33 6.30 -0.72
C ASP A 37 4.47 5.06 -0.40
N HIS A 38 5.10 4.01 0.15
CA HIS A 38 4.40 2.78 0.47
C HIS A 38 4.95 2.11 1.73
N GLN A 39 4.10 1.30 2.36
CA GLN A 39 4.48 0.44 3.46
C GLN A 39 4.04 -0.99 3.19
N VAL A 40 4.94 -1.94 3.46
CA VAL A 40 4.69 -3.37 3.32
C VAL A 40 4.48 -3.97 4.70
N ASN A 41 3.33 -4.62 4.90
CA ASN A 41 2.88 -5.20 6.17
C ASN A 41 3.05 -4.26 7.39
N PRO A 42 2.55 -3.01 7.33
CA PRO A 42 2.74 -2.04 8.41
C PRO A 42 1.94 -2.38 9.67
N ARG A 43 2.37 -1.85 10.81
CA ARG A 43 1.55 -1.84 12.03
C ARG A 43 0.62 -0.63 12.01
N PRO A 44 -0.53 -0.68 12.71
CA PRO A 44 -1.47 0.45 12.74
C PRO A 44 -0.84 1.80 13.13
N ASN A 45 0.09 1.79 14.10
CA ASN A 45 0.78 3.02 14.53
C ASN A 45 1.71 3.60 13.45
N ASP A 46 2.27 2.78 12.57
CA ASP A 46 3.13 3.25 11.47
C ASP A 46 2.29 3.92 10.38
N VAL A 47 1.08 3.40 10.14
CA VAL A 47 0.10 3.98 9.22
C VAL A 47 -0.38 5.33 9.75
N LEU A 48 -0.75 5.40 11.03
CA LEU A 48 -1.21 6.65 11.66
C LEU A 48 -0.14 7.75 11.57
N LYS A 49 1.11 7.44 11.93
CA LYS A 49 2.23 8.39 11.81
C LYS A 49 2.43 8.88 10.37
N LYS A 50 2.31 7.98 9.38
CA LYS A 50 2.45 8.36 7.98
C LYS A 50 1.30 9.27 7.54
N ILE A 51 0.05 8.95 7.90
CA ILE A 51 -1.12 9.79 7.61
C ILE A 51 -0.94 11.19 8.23
N GLU A 52 -0.50 11.29 9.48
CA GLU A 52 -0.23 12.58 10.15
C GLU A 52 0.84 13.40 9.42
N SER A 53 1.84 12.76 8.81
CA SER A 53 2.89 13.46 8.06
C SER A 53 2.46 14.00 6.69
N LEU A 54 1.28 13.61 6.21
CA LEU A 54 0.72 14.02 4.91
C LEU A 54 -0.29 15.17 5.02
N ILE A 55 -0.54 15.66 6.24
CA ILE A 55 -1.43 16.78 6.57
C ILE A 55 -0.59 18.04 6.73
#